data_AF-A0A918LWB6-F1
#
_entry.id   AF-A0A918LWB6-F1
#
_cell.length_a   1.000
_cell.length_b   1.000
_cell.length_c   1.000
_cell.angle_alpha   90.00
_cell.angle_beta   90.00
_cell.angle_gamma   90.00
#
_symmetry.space_group_name_H-M   'P 1'
#
loop_
_entity.id
_entity.type
_entity.pdbx_description
1 polymer ?
#
loop_
_entity_poly.entity_id
_entity_poly.type
_entity_poly.pdbx_seq_one_letter_code
_entity_poly.pdbx_strand_id
1 'polypeptide(L)'
;MSSVQLLQNVTLDDLATGADTTSATNEPTVARFLDHVLMTGNTFASHSVDGGASWTHLDPFTEFPHAAGGFCCDQIVIHHRGRNLWFRVLQYDTGPGGAPNIVRLAVSTNGTPAPGSWTTYDFAPQDFDSAWQTGTQLDRPDIATSSRHLFMTMNVFRENWLATVVMRIPLADLEAHAALDLEYYTLDANFGQRSSVCLTHGATTDMYMMGAEVGNPVRIFRWPDAPGSAMSQFDISTTLPWTGSLRQGDYISICPNGATNWLRKQHSRPAGWVTGNRVGFMWNALPNATRPQPWIKTLIADTTTMTVVAEPDLWSDIAWAYPAPCPNVNGVVGVSGTVNRSV
;
A
#
# COMPACT_ATOMS: atom_id res chain seq x y z
N MET A 1 -6.08 -20.33 -23.13
CA MET A 1 -5.08 -19.49 -22.43
C MET A 1 -5.53 -18.04 -22.58
N SER A 2 -5.75 -17.32 -21.48
CA SER A 2 -5.89 -15.87 -21.53
C SER A 2 -4.54 -15.29 -21.94
N SER A 3 -4.46 -14.66 -23.11
CA SER A 3 -3.25 -13.93 -23.52
C SER A 3 -3.13 -12.65 -22.71
N VAL A 4 -2.00 -12.44 -22.06
CA VAL A 4 -1.64 -11.12 -21.52
C VAL A 4 -1.15 -10.28 -22.69
N GLN A 5 -1.78 -9.13 -22.92
CA GLN A 5 -1.35 -8.16 -23.92
C GLN A 5 -0.75 -6.94 -23.22
N LEU A 6 0.52 -6.66 -23.49
CA LEU A 6 1.12 -5.39 -23.09
C LEU A 6 0.62 -4.31 -24.04
N LEU A 7 -0.24 -3.43 -23.53
CA LEU A 7 -0.82 -2.34 -24.34
C LEU A 7 0.16 -1.19 -24.52
N GLN A 8 1.00 -0.92 -23.51
CA GLN A 8 1.93 0.19 -23.51
C GLN A 8 3.12 -0.12 -22.61
N ASN A 9 4.31 0.32 -23.03
CA ASN A 9 5.53 0.29 -22.23
C ASN A 9 6.19 1.66 -22.33
N VAL A 10 6.26 2.40 -21.22
CA VAL A 10 6.76 3.78 -21.20
C VAL A 10 7.86 3.88 -20.15
N THR A 11 8.97 4.49 -20.54
CA THR A 11 10.01 4.89 -19.60
C THR A 11 9.76 6.34 -19.19
N LEU A 12 9.74 6.60 -17.88
CA LEU A 12 9.80 7.97 -17.36
C LEU A 12 11.26 8.40 -17.30
N ASP A 13 11.58 9.50 -17.96
CA ASP A 13 12.91 10.11 -17.94
C ASP A 13 13.03 11.16 -16.83
N ASP A 14 14.21 11.77 -16.71
CA ASP A 14 14.50 12.79 -15.69
C ASP A 14 13.59 14.03 -15.81
N LEU A 15 13.05 14.33 -16.99
CA LEU A 15 12.10 15.42 -17.17
C LEU A 15 10.73 15.04 -16.57
N ALA A 16 10.30 13.80 -16.76
CA ALA A 16 9.06 13.29 -16.23
C ALA A 16 9.10 13.08 -14.72
N THR A 17 10.24 12.66 -14.17
CA THR A 17 10.39 12.38 -12.72
C THR A 17 10.95 13.54 -11.93
N GLY A 18 11.61 14.51 -12.57
CA GLY A 18 12.51 15.47 -11.91
C GLY A 18 13.90 14.85 -11.72
N ALA A 19 14.94 15.55 -12.16
CA ALA A 19 16.30 15.01 -12.18
C ALA A 19 16.85 14.73 -10.76
N ASP A 20 16.47 15.56 -9.79
CA ASP A 20 17.00 15.51 -8.42
C ASP A 20 16.02 14.92 -7.38
N THR A 21 14.87 14.44 -7.84
CA THR A 21 13.77 13.93 -6.98
C THR A 21 13.67 12.42 -7.01
N THR A 22 14.45 11.70 -7.81
CA THR A 22 14.46 10.24 -7.81
C THR A 22 15.38 9.70 -6.71
N SER A 23 15.10 8.48 -6.22
CA SER A 23 15.95 7.82 -5.23
C SER A 23 16.11 6.33 -5.51
N ALA A 24 17.12 5.70 -4.91
CA ALA A 24 17.38 4.27 -5.06
C ALA A 24 16.28 3.37 -4.46
N THR A 25 15.41 3.93 -3.62
CA THR A 25 14.23 3.26 -3.08
C THR A 25 13.01 3.87 -3.74
N ASN A 26 12.39 3.17 -4.70
CA ASN A 26 11.38 3.80 -5.54
C ASN A 26 9.94 3.70 -5.02
N GLU A 27 9.55 2.64 -4.30
CA GLU A 27 8.20 2.46 -3.72
C GLU A 27 7.03 2.98 -4.59
N PRO A 28 6.92 2.54 -5.87
CA PRO A 28 6.05 3.20 -6.82
C PRO A 28 4.58 2.83 -6.63
N THR A 29 3.69 3.78 -6.90
CA THR A 29 2.26 3.54 -7.06
C THR A 29 1.71 4.25 -8.29
N VAL A 30 0.63 3.74 -8.87
CA VAL A 30 0.02 4.31 -10.07
C VAL A 30 -1.49 4.16 -10.04
N ALA A 31 -2.17 5.22 -10.46
CA ALA A 31 -3.61 5.21 -10.67
C ALA A 31 -3.95 5.83 -12.02
N ARG A 32 -4.98 5.27 -12.67
CA ARG A 32 -5.47 5.72 -13.97
C ARG A 32 -6.99 5.83 -13.98
N PHE A 33 -7.47 6.96 -14.48
CA PHE A 33 -8.86 7.15 -14.84
C PHE A 33 -8.95 7.93 -16.15
N LEU A 34 -9.60 7.33 -17.16
CA LEU A 34 -9.62 7.83 -18.54
C LEU A 34 -8.18 8.08 -19.05
N ASP A 35 -7.89 9.30 -19.47
CA ASP A 35 -6.59 9.73 -19.99
C ASP A 35 -5.66 10.26 -18.89
N HIS A 36 -6.17 10.43 -17.67
CA HIS A 36 -5.35 10.84 -16.53
C HIS A 36 -4.63 9.63 -15.94
N VAL A 37 -3.31 9.74 -15.82
CA VAL A 37 -2.46 8.78 -15.12
C VAL A 37 -1.59 9.55 -14.13
N LEU A 38 -1.72 9.26 -12.84
CA LEU A 38 -0.81 9.76 -11.82
C LEU A 38 0.07 8.60 -11.35
N MET A 39 1.37 8.78 -11.44
CA MET A 39 2.37 7.85 -10.95
C MET A 39 3.23 8.54 -9.89
N THR A 40 3.47 7.86 -8.77
CA THR A 40 4.39 8.31 -7.74
C THR A 40 5.54 7.33 -7.65
N GLY A 41 6.74 7.84 -7.42
CA GLY A 41 7.78 7.10 -6.73
C GLY A 41 7.84 7.53 -5.27
N ASN A 42 8.92 7.17 -4.60
CA ASN A 42 9.12 7.50 -3.21
C ASN A 42 9.19 9.01 -3.02
N THR A 43 10.01 9.68 -3.84
CA THR A 43 10.33 11.11 -3.71
C THR A 43 9.94 11.94 -4.95
N PHE A 44 9.25 11.36 -5.94
CA PHE A 44 8.75 12.08 -7.12
C PHE A 44 7.29 11.75 -7.43
N ALA A 45 6.65 12.59 -8.24
CA ALA A 45 5.40 12.26 -8.92
C ALA A 45 5.39 12.77 -10.36
N SER A 46 4.59 12.11 -11.19
CA SER A 46 4.44 12.39 -12.62
C SER A 46 2.99 12.22 -13.02
N HIS A 47 2.45 13.19 -13.75
CA HIS A 47 1.07 13.19 -14.24
C HIS A 47 1.03 13.20 -15.76
N SER A 48 0.20 12.35 -16.32
CA SER A 48 -0.16 12.33 -17.74
C SER A 48 -1.63 12.67 -17.90
N VAL A 49 -1.95 13.39 -18.97
CA VAL A 49 -3.32 13.78 -19.38
C VAL A 49 -3.73 13.18 -20.73
N ASP A 50 -2.88 12.35 -21.33
CA ASP A 50 -3.03 11.78 -22.68
C ASP A 50 -2.86 10.25 -22.67
N GLY A 51 -3.23 9.61 -21.56
CA GLY A 51 -3.19 8.17 -21.42
C GLY A 51 -1.79 7.59 -21.26
N GLY A 52 -0.80 8.41 -20.88
CA GLY A 52 0.59 8.02 -20.65
C GLY A 52 1.54 8.30 -21.84
N ALA A 53 1.10 9.06 -22.85
CA ALA A 53 1.94 9.38 -24.01
C ALA A 53 2.95 10.49 -23.71
N SER A 54 2.58 11.48 -22.89
CA SER A 54 3.45 12.49 -22.32
C SER A 54 3.26 12.63 -20.81
N TRP A 55 4.28 13.14 -20.13
CA TRP A 55 4.35 13.20 -18.67
C TRP A 55 4.86 14.56 -18.22
N THR A 56 4.22 15.10 -17.18
CA THR A 56 4.63 16.31 -16.48
C THR A 56 5.07 15.93 -15.08
N HIS A 57 6.25 16.38 -14.68
CA HIS A 57 6.70 16.24 -13.30
C HIS A 57 5.85 17.09 -12.36
N LEU A 58 5.38 16.47 -11.28
CA LEU A 58 4.77 17.15 -10.14
C LEU A 58 5.74 17.02 -8.96
N ASP A 59 6.37 18.13 -8.59
CA ASP A 59 7.36 18.16 -7.51
C ASP A 59 6.67 18.07 -6.13
N PRO A 60 6.77 16.93 -5.41
CA PRO A 60 6.11 16.77 -4.12
C PRO A 60 6.66 17.71 -3.04
N PHE A 61 7.89 18.21 -3.18
CA PHE A 61 8.52 19.12 -2.22
C PHE A 61 7.95 20.55 -2.29
N THR A 62 7.29 20.90 -3.40
CA THR A 62 6.77 22.26 -3.64
C THR A 62 5.28 22.31 -3.98
N GLU A 63 4.67 21.19 -4.39
CA GLU A 63 3.25 21.13 -4.76
C GLU A 63 2.30 21.44 -3.59
N PHE A 64 2.67 21.06 -2.37
CA PHE A 64 1.83 21.22 -1.18
C PHE A 64 2.43 22.22 -0.17
N PRO A 65 1.59 22.89 0.65
CA PRO A 65 2.08 23.75 1.73
C PRO A 65 2.99 22.99 2.70
N HIS A 66 4.05 23.66 3.15
CA HIS A 66 4.98 23.12 4.14
C HIS A 66 4.26 22.74 5.44
N ALA A 67 4.59 21.58 6.00
CA ALA A 67 4.08 21.08 7.27
C ALA A 67 5.14 20.18 7.94
N ALA A 68 5.07 20.03 9.27
CA ALA A 68 6.03 19.25 10.05
C ALA A 68 7.51 19.52 9.67
N GLY A 69 8.30 18.49 9.40
CA GLY A 69 9.68 18.58 8.90
C GLY A 69 9.83 18.76 7.38
N GLY A 70 8.72 18.89 6.65
CA GLY A 70 8.70 18.87 5.17
C GLY A 70 8.37 17.49 4.61
N PHE A 71 8.08 17.43 3.30
CA PHE A 71 7.85 16.16 2.61
C PHE A 71 9.11 15.30 2.69
N CYS A 72 8.97 14.03 3.08
CA CYS A 72 10.09 13.11 3.12
C CYS A 72 10.13 12.25 1.85
N CYS A 73 9.00 11.60 1.56
CA CYS A 73 8.99 10.26 0.97
C CYS A 73 7.57 9.64 1.01
N ASP A 74 7.50 8.35 0.66
CA ASP A 74 6.36 7.44 0.76
C ASP A 74 5.04 8.02 0.24
N GLN A 75 4.72 7.64 -0.99
CA GLN A 75 3.54 8.13 -1.68
C GLN A 75 2.66 7.02 -2.20
N ILE A 76 1.35 7.16 -2.02
CA ILE A 76 0.36 6.22 -2.55
C ILE A 76 -0.73 6.99 -3.28
N VAL A 77 -0.98 6.61 -4.54
CA VAL A 77 -2.10 7.12 -5.33
C VAL A 77 -3.09 6.02 -5.68
N ILE A 78 -4.38 6.29 -5.44
CA ILE A 78 -5.49 5.47 -5.96
C ILE A 78 -6.60 6.38 -6.53
N HIS A 79 -7.45 5.81 -7.38
CA HIS A 79 -8.66 6.46 -7.86
C HIS A 79 -9.90 5.64 -7.49
N HIS A 80 -10.93 6.31 -6.98
CA HIS A 80 -12.23 5.72 -6.72
C HIS A 80 -13.22 6.08 -7.83
N ARG A 81 -13.49 5.10 -8.71
CA ARG A 81 -14.32 5.29 -9.91
C ARG A 81 -15.76 5.68 -9.63
N GLY A 82 -16.35 5.17 -8.55
CA GLY A 82 -17.78 5.38 -8.25
C GLY A 82 -18.15 6.83 -7.96
N ARG A 83 -17.20 7.62 -7.43
CA ARG A 83 -17.36 9.04 -7.10
C ARG A 83 -16.39 9.95 -7.84
N ASN A 84 -15.57 9.39 -8.72
CA ASN A 84 -14.52 10.10 -9.44
C ASN A 84 -13.56 10.88 -8.52
N LEU A 85 -13.12 10.23 -7.43
CA LEU A 85 -12.21 10.82 -6.45
C LEU A 85 -10.79 10.32 -6.69
N TRP A 86 -9.84 11.24 -6.71
CA TRP A 86 -8.41 10.91 -6.65
C TRP A 86 -7.90 11.09 -5.23
N PHE A 87 -7.10 10.14 -4.77
CA PHE A 87 -6.44 10.18 -3.48
C PHE A 87 -4.94 10.08 -3.68
N ARG A 88 -4.19 10.95 -3.02
CA ARG A 88 -2.73 10.86 -2.90
C ARG A 88 -2.35 10.99 -1.44
N VAL A 89 -1.57 10.05 -0.94
CA VAL A 89 -0.99 10.09 0.40
C VAL A 89 0.46 10.51 0.30
N LEU A 90 0.92 11.35 1.24
CA LEU A 90 2.31 11.79 1.33
C LEU A 90 2.78 11.72 2.78
N GLN A 91 3.97 11.15 2.99
CA GLN A 91 4.61 11.13 4.30
C GLN A 91 5.54 12.33 4.46
N TYR A 92 5.53 12.91 5.66
CA TYR A 92 6.39 14.02 6.04
C TYR A 92 7.44 13.56 7.05
N ASP A 93 8.52 14.32 7.16
CA ASP A 93 9.54 14.13 8.18
C ASP A 93 9.09 14.67 9.54
N THR A 94 9.74 14.15 10.60
CA THR A 94 9.57 14.67 11.96
C THR A 94 10.08 16.10 12.08
N GLY A 95 9.43 16.90 12.93
CA GLY A 95 9.79 18.29 13.13
C GLY A 95 10.93 18.49 14.14
N PRO A 96 11.43 19.72 14.29
CA PRO A 96 12.48 20.05 15.26
C PRO A 96 12.13 19.63 16.68
N GLY A 97 13.14 19.25 17.47
CA GLY A 97 12.96 18.90 18.89
C GLY A 97 12.19 17.61 19.15
N GLY A 98 12.05 16.73 18.14
CA GLY A 98 11.31 15.48 18.27
C GLY A 98 9.79 15.65 18.13
N ALA A 99 9.34 16.76 17.55
CA ALA A 99 7.96 16.94 17.15
C ALA A 99 7.56 15.84 16.15
N PRO A 100 6.36 15.25 16.29
CA PRO A 100 5.96 14.15 15.43
C PRO A 100 5.80 14.61 13.98
N ASN A 101 5.87 13.66 13.05
CA ASN A 101 5.58 13.94 11.65
C ASN A 101 4.06 13.95 11.39
N ILE A 102 3.71 14.13 10.11
CA ILE A 102 2.36 13.92 9.62
C ILE A 102 2.34 12.95 8.44
N VAL A 103 1.18 12.34 8.22
CA VAL A 103 0.80 11.76 6.92
C VAL A 103 -0.35 12.61 6.37
N ARG A 104 -0.19 13.10 5.14
CA ARG A 104 -1.17 13.93 4.44
C ARG A 104 -1.98 13.08 3.47
N LEU A 105 -3.30 13.19 3.54
CA LEU A 105 -4.22 12.75 2.50
C LEU A 105 -4.64 13.95 1.65
N ALA A 106 -4.27 13.95 0.38
CA ALA A 106 -4.75 14.88 -0.63
C ALA A 106 -5.90 14.24 -1.43
N VAL A 107 -7.01 14.96 -1.56
CA VAL A 107 -8.23 14.52 -2.25
C VAL A 107 -8.57 15.50 -3.36
N SER A 108 -8.70 15.01 -4.59
CA SER A 108 -9.26 15.78 -5.70
C SER A 108 -10.64 15.26 -6.08
N THR A 109 -11.62 16.16 -6.06
CA THR A 109 -13.04 15.88 -6.30
C THR A 109 -13.51 16.29 -7.70
N ASN A 110 -12.66 17.00 -8.46
CA ASN A 110 -12.98 17.44 -9.82
C ASN A 110 -12.58 16.42 -10.90
N GLY A 111 -12.13 15.22 -10.50
CA GLY A 111 -11.72 14.15 -11.41
C GLY A 111 -10.32 14.31 -12.03
N THR A 112 -9.57 15.35 -11.67
CA THR A 112 -8.22 15.62 -12.20
C THR A 112 -7.20 15.65 -11.07
N PRO A 113 -6.13 14.82 -11.11
CA PRO A 113 -5.09 14.83 -10.07
C PRO A 113 -3.97 15.82 -10.41
N ALA A 114 -4.25 17.13 -10.30
CA ALA A 114 -3.33 18.20 -10.70
C ALA A 114 -3.09 19.24 -9.58
N PRO A 115 -2.00 20.03 -9.65
CA PRO A 115 -1.77 21.12 -8.70
C PRO A 115 -2.98 22.04 -8.56
N GLY A 116 -3.32 22.43 -7.33
CA GLY A 116 -4.47 23.27 -7.01
C GLY A 116 -5.83 22.56 -7.01
N SER A 117 -5.90 21.27 -7.36
CA SER A 117 -7.15 20.47 -7.28
C SER A 117 -7.37 19.79 -5.93
N TRP A 118 -6.36 19.83 -5.06
CA TRP A 118 -6.31 19.03 -3.84
C TRP A 118 -6.90 19.76 -2.62
N THR A 119 -7.81 19.09 -1.92
CA THR A 119 -8.14 19.37 -0.52
C THR A 119 -7.34 18.41 0.36
N THR A 120 -6.67 18.93 1.40
CA THR A 120 -5.73 18.13 2.21
C THR A 120 -6.23 17.92 3.63
N TYR A 121 -5.97 16.73 4.15
CA TYR A 121 -6.17 16.33 5.54
C TYR A 121 -4.85 15.83 6.10
N ASP A 122 -4.41 16.38 7.22
CA ASP A 122 -3.17 15.99 7.88
C ASP A 122 -3.49 15.15 9.11
N PHE A 123 -2.82 14.01 9.23
CA PHE A 123 -2.90 13.13 10.40
C PHE A 123 -1.56 13.11 11.10
N ALA A 124 -1.57 13.31 12.41
CA ALA A 124 -0.41 13.21 13.27
C ALA A 124 -0.63 12.09 14.31
N PRO A 125 0.42 11.49 14.87
CA PRO A 125 0.31 10.47 15.92
C PRO A 125 -0.64 10.85 17.06
N GLN A 126 -0.60 12.11 17.52
CA GLN A 126 -1.43 12.58 18.63
C GLN A 126 -2.94 12.62 18.36
N ASP A 127 -3.36 12.54 17.09
CA ASP A 127 -4.77 12.44 16.73
C ASP A 127 -5.37 11.09 17.14
N PHE A 128 -4.51 10.07 17.32
CA PHE A 128 -4.91 8.71 17.67
C PHE A 128 -4.65 8.36 19.14
N ASP A 129 -3.61 8.96 19.73
CA ASP A 129 -3.31 8.87 21.16
C ASP A 129 -2.52 10.10 21.62
N SER A 130 -3.07 10.85 22.58
CA SER A 130 -2.41 12.01 23.19
C SER A 130 -1.02 11.70 23.79
N ALA A 131 -0.70 10.44 24.12
CA ALA A 131 0.63 10.03 24.60
C ALA A 131 1.70 10.03 23.49
N TRP A 132 1.33 10.26 22.23
CA TRP A 132 2.24 10.19 21.08
C TRP A 132 2.76 11.55 20.60
N GLN A 133 2.59 12.61 21.39
CA GLN A 133 3.00 13.98 21.02
C GLN A 133 4.52 14.22 20.87
N THR A 134 5.38 13.26 21.21
CA THR A 134 6.85 13.44 21.10
C THR A 134 7.54 12.13 20.79
N GLY A 135 8.56 12.20 19.92
CA GLY A 135 9.40 11.06 19.56
C GLY A 135 8.65 9.94 18.85
N THR A 136 7.49 10.25 18.26
CA THR A 136 6.74 9.30 17.44
C THR A 136 6.64 9.74 16.00
N GLN A 137 6.48 8.78 15.11
CA GLN A 137 6.25 9.03 13.69
C GLN A 137 5.22 8.05 13.12
N LEU A 138 4.38 8.55 12.22
CA LEU A 138 3.57 7.76 11.31
C LEU A 138 4.41 7.36 10.10
N ASP A 139 4.38 6.09 9.74
CA ASP A 139 5.18 5.57 8.62
C ASP A 139 4.49 4.40 7.91
N ARG A 140 4.89 4.15 6.67
CA ARG A 140 4.39 3.09 5.79
C ARG A 140 2.87 3.13 5.58
N PRO A 141 2.32 4.26 5.10
CA PRO A 141 0.91 4.36 4.80
C PRO A 141 0.46 3.26 3.82
N ASP A 142 -0.82 2.93 3.83
CA ASP A 142 -1.51 2.14 2.80
C ASP A 142 -2.93 2.64 2.67
N ILE A 143 -3.50 2.66 1.46
CA ILE A 143 -4.89 3.06 1.22
C ILE A 143 -5.61 2.15 0.23
N ALA A 144 -6.90 1.92 0.52
CA ALA A 144 -7.82 1.21 -0.37
C ALA A 144 -9.24 1.77 -0.18
N THR A 145 -10.12 1.52 -1.14
CA THR A 145 -11.52 1.98 -1.04
C THR A 145 -12.47 0.79 -1.01
N SER A 146 -13.58 1.02 -0.31
CA SER A 146 -14.80 0.23 -0.38
C SER A 146 -15.88 1.01 -1.15
N SER A 147 -17.16 0.65 -0.98
CA SER A 147 -18.27 1.40 -1.58
C SER A 147 -18.53 2.74 -0.89
N ARG A 148 -18.28 2.83 0.43
CA ARG A 148 -18.61 4.00 1.25
C ARG A 148 -17.43 4.69 1.89
N HIS A 149 -16.30 4.00 2.08
CA HIS A 149 -15.17 4.55 2.81
C HIS A 149 -13.85 4.45 2.05
N LEU A 150 -12.98 5.42 2.29
CA LEU A 150 -11.53 5.27 2.12
C LEU A 150 -11.00 4.61 3.39
N PHE A 151 -10.29 3.50 3.26
CA PHE A 151 -9.54 2.89 4.36
C PHE A 151 -8.09 3.31 4.26
N MET A 152 -7.48 3.59 5.41
CA MET A 152 -6.07 3.94 5.52
C MET A 152 -5.43 3.19 6.68
N THR A 153 -4.21 2.72 6.48
CA THR A 153 -3.36 2.20 7.57
C THR A 153 -2.07 2.98 7.66
N MET A 154 -1.56 3.15 8.87
CA MET A 154 -0.27 3.79 9.15
C MET A 154 0.37 3.08 10.35
N ASN A 155 1.65 2.72 10.27
CA ASN A 155 2.36 2.30 11.46
C ASN A 155 2.66 3.52 12.33
N VAL A 156 2.77 3.29 13.63
CA VAL A 156 3.29 4.24 14.60
C VAL A 156 4.62 3.70 15.11
N PHE A 157 5.66 4.50 15.04
CA PHE A 157 6.98 4.16 15.57
C PHE A 157 7.38 5.08 16.71
N ARG A 158 8.09 4.52 17.70
CA ARG A 158 8.85 5.24 18.73
C ARG A 158 10.14 4.45 18.96
N GLU A 159 11.18 4.77 18.19
CA GLU A 159 12.40 3.96 17.97
C GLU A 159 12.14 2.59 17.32
N ASN A 160 11.16 1.84 17.83
CA ASN A 160 10.65 0.59 17.29
C ASN A 160 9.17 0.75 16.91
N TRP A 161 8.63 -0.25 16.21
CA TRP A 161 7.19 -0.32 15.95
C TRP A 161 6.42 -0.32 17.28
N LEU A 162 5.38 0.51 17.37
CA LEU A 162 4.53 0.66 18.55
C LEU A 162 3.12 0.11 18.30
N ALA A 163 2.53 0.48 17.17
CA ALA A 163 1.18 0.10 16.77
C ALA A 163 0.99 0.26 15.25
N THR A 164 -0.13 -0.22 14.74
CA THR A 164 -0.66 0.13 13.42
C THR A 164 -2.04 0.76 13.62
N VAL A 165 -2.21 2.01 13.19
CA VAL A 165 -3.53 2.63 13.10
C VAL A 165 -4.21 2.13 11.83
N VAL A 166 -5.46 1.73 11.95
CA VAL A 166 -6.37 1.44 10.83
C VAL A 166 -7.56 2.35 10.98
N MET A 167 -7.82 3.18 9.98
CA MET A 167 -8.95 4.11 9.99
C MET A 167 -9.78 3.98 8.72
N ARG A 168 -11.03 4.42 8.80
CA ARG A 168 -11.89 4.58 7.63
C ARG A 168 -12.52 5.97 7.64
N ILE A 169 -12.62 6.56 6.46
CA ILE A 169 -13.17 7.91 6.26
C ILE A 169 -14.33 7.81 5.27
N PRO A 170 -15.53 8.33 5.58
CA PRO A 170 -16.62 8.35 4.61
C PRO A 170 -16.22 9.09 3.33
N LEU A 171 -16.40 8.44 2.18
CA LEU A 171 -16.10 9.04 0.89
C LEU A 171 -16.97 10.27 0.62
N ALA A 172 -18.18 10.33 1.20
CA ALA A 172 -19.07 11.48 1.11
C ALA A 172 -18.50 12.71 1.83
N ASP A 173 -17.82 12.52 2.96
CA ASP A 173 -17.21 13.63 3.70
C ASP A 173 -15.99 14.16 2.94
N LEU A 174 -15.19 13.28 2.36
CA LEU A 174 -14.07 13.64 1.49
C LEU A 174 -14.54 14.36 0.21
N GLU A 175 -15.67 13.94 -0.37
CA GLU A 175 -16.28 14.59 -1.53
C GLU A 175 -16.81 15.99 -1.20
N ALA A 176 -17.37 16.17 0.00
CA ALA A 176 -17.91 17.44 0.49
C ALA A 176 -16.84 18.38 1.07
N HIS A 177 -15.57 17.97 1.10
CA HIS A 177 -14.49 18.66 1.81
C HIS A 177 -14.83 18.95 3.28
N ALA A 178 -15.57 18.02 3.91
CA ALA A 178 -16.03 18.17 5.28
C ALA A 178 -14.86 17.99 6.27
N ALA A 179 -15.03 18.53 7.48
CA ALA A 179 -14.22 18.15 8.62
C ALA A 179 -14.46 16.66 8.94
N LEU A 180 -13.41 15.97 9.39
CA LEU A 180 -13.46 14.52 9.62
C LEU A 180 -13.72 14.22 11.09
N ASP A 181 -14.64 13.29 11.34
CA ASP A 181 -14.74 12.57 12.61
C ASP A 181 -14.04 11.22 12.44
N LEU A 182 -12.95 11.00 13.19
CA LEU A 182 -12.04 9.88 12.94
C LEU A 182 -12.61 8.58 13.51
N GLU A 183 -12.92 7.63 12.64
CA GLU A 183 -13.22 6.25 13.03
C GLU A 183 -12.00 5.36 12.80
N TYR A 184 -11.40 4.86 13.88
CA TYR A 184 -10.16 4.10 13.81
C TYR A 184 -10.02 3.02 14.90
N TYR A 185 -9.11 2.09 14.64
CA TYR A 185 -8.56 1.15 15.59
C TYR A 185 -7.04 1.32 15.68
N THR A 186 -6.52 1.20 16.90
CA THR A 186 -5.07 1.06 17.15
C THR A 186 -4.75 -0.40 17.38
N LEU A 187 -4.02 -1.01 16.45
CA LEU A 187 -3.61 -2.40 16.51
C LEU A 187 -2.21 -2.49 17.12
N ASP A 188 -2.14 -2.82 18.40
CA ASP A 188 -0.91 -2.98 19.16
C ASP A 188 -0.71 -4.44 19.61
N ALA A 189 0.32 -4.67 20.42
CA ALA A 189 0.61 -6.00 20.95
C ALA A 189 -0.54 -6.58 21.81
N ASN A 190 -1.36 -5.73 22.44
CA ASN A 190 -2.54 -6.15 23.21
C ASN A 190 -3.69 -6.56 22.28
N PHE A 191 -3.77 -5.96 21.10
CA PHE A 191 -4.61 -6.42 19.99
C PHE A 191 -4.06 -7.70 19.33
N GLY A 192 -2.92 -8.21 19.80
CA GLY A 192 -2.26 -9.38 19.24
C GLY A 192 -1.64 -9.13 17.86
N GLN A 193 -1.27 -7.87 17.58
CA GLN A 193 -0.57 -7.45 16.36
C GLN A 193 0.77 -6.81 16.74
N ARG A 194 1.85 -7.12 16.02
CA ARG A 194 3.20 -6.55 16.26
C ARG A 194 3.90 -6.11 14.97
N SER A 195 3.13 -5.87 13.92
CA SER A 195 3.63 -5.36 12.65
C SER A 195 2.56 -4.59 11.87
N SER A 196 2.95 -4.13 10.69
CA SER A 196 2.04 -3.53 9.72
C SER A 196 0.87 -4.42 9.35
N VAL A 197 -0.22 -3.78 8.95
CA VAL A 197 -1.37 -4.41 8.34
C VAL A 197 -1.50 -3.85 6.93
N CYS A 198 -1.88 -4.69 5.97
CA CYS A 198 -2.05 -4.26 4.58
C CYS A 198 -3.49 -4.51 4.13
N LEU A 199 -4.02 -3.57 3.35
CA LEU A 199 -5.41 -3.53 2.91
C LEU A 199 -5.62 -4.43 1.69
N THR A 200 -6.88 -4.80 1.43
CA THR A 200 -7.28 -5.40 0.17
C THR A 200 -7.81 -4.37 -0.82
N HIS A 201 -7.37 -4.45 -2.08
CA HIS A 201 -8.05 -3.75 -3.18
C HIS A 201 -9.30 -4.52 -3.64
N GLY A 202 -10.29 -3.81 -4.21
CA GLY A 202 -11.53 -4.41 -4.72
C GLY A 202 -12.66 -4.57 -3.69
N ALA A 203 -12.48 -4.04 -2.48
CA ALA A 203 -13.50 -4.07 -1.44
C ALA A 203 -14.79 -3.38 -1.88
N THR A 204 -15.93 -3.92 -1.45
CA THR A 204 -17.26 -3.32 -1.66
C THR A 204 -18.01 -3.23 -0.35
N THR A 205 -18.40 -4.37 0.24
CA THR A 205 -19.16 -4.43 1.50
C THR A 205 -18.28 -4.60 2.73
N ASP A 206 -17.05 -5.05 2.55
CA ASP A 206 -16.13 -5.39 3.63
C ASP A 206 -14.71 -5.08 3.18
N MET A 207 -13.96 -4.40 4.03
CA MET A 207 -12.51 -4.28 3.90
C MET A 207 -11.86 -5.45 4.63
N TYR A 208 -10.97 -6.15 3.94
CA TYR A 208 -10.14 -7.17 4.54
C TYR A 208 -8.70 -6.68 4.65
N MET A 209 -8.01 -7.21 5.64
CA MET A 209 -6.72 -6.74 6.06
C MET A 209 -5.92 -7.90 6.60
N MET A 210 -4.61 -7.95 6.34
CA MET A 210 -3.76 -8.99 6.88
C MET A 210 -2.53 -8.38 7.55
N GLY A 211 -2.24 -8.84 8.76
CA GLY A 211 -1.01 -8.51 9.46
C GLY A 211 0.21 -9.10 8.74
N ALA A 212 1.31 -8.36 8.70
CA ALA A 212 2.57 -8.80 8.12
C ALA A 212 3.39 -9.72 9.05
N GLU A 213 2.80 -10.13 10.17
CA GLU A 213 3.47 -10.91 11.20
C GLU A 213 3.78 -12.34 10.76
N VAL A 214 4.89 -12.83 11.27
CA VAL A 214 5.42 -14.17 11.04
C VAL A 214 4.59 -15.17 11.85
N GLY A 215 3.74 -15.95 11.19
CA GLY A 215 2.94 -16.97 11.87
C GLY A 215 2.13 -17.88 10.95
N ASN A 216 1.85 -19.09 11.44
CA ASN A 216 0.78 -19.95 10.95
C ASN A 216 0.03 -20.45 12.20
N PRO A 217 -1.22 -20.03 12.46
CA PRO A 217 -2.14 -19.32 11.56
C PRO A 217 -1.71 -17.88 11.22
N VAL A 218 -2.19 -17.39 10.08
CA VAL A 218 -2.13 -15.97 9.72
C VAL A 218 -3.39 -15.26 10.22
N ARG A 219 -3.27 -14.00 10.62
CA ARG A 219 -4.41 -13.20 11.08
C ARG A 219 -4.96 -12.31 9.98
N ILE A 220 -6.27 -12.41 9.76
CA ILE A 220 -7.03 -11.55 8.86
C ILE A 220 -8.04 -10.75 9.67
N PHE A 221 -8.06 -9.45 9.47
CA PHE A 221 -9.08 -8.55 9.99
C PHE A 221 -10.13 -8.29 8.91
N ARG A 222 -11.38 -8.12 9.34
CA ARG A 222 -12.51 -7.72 8.50
C ARG A 222 -13.20 -6.54 9.16
N TRP A 223 -13.30 -5.44 8.43
CA TRP A 223 -14.10 -4.30 8.82
C TRP A 223 -15.23 -4.09 7.82
N PRO A 224 -16.50 -4.33 8.19
CA PRO A 224 -17.62 -4.07 7.29
C PRO A 224 -17.67 -2.59 6.87
N ASP A 225 -18.20 -2.34 5.68
CA ASP A 225 -18.35 -1.01 5.10
C ASP A 225 -19.62 -0.27 5.57
N ALA A 226 -20.39 -0.92 6.46
CA ALA A 226 -21.58 -0.33 7.03
C ALA A 226 -21.21 0.69 8.12
N PRO A 227 -21.88 1.86 8.17
CA PRO A 227 -21.67 2.83 9.25
C PRO A 227 -21.87 2.19 10.63
N GLY A 228 -20.99 2.52 11.57
CA GLY A 228 -21.03 2.01 12.95
C GLY A 228 -20.70 0.53 13.12
N SER A 229 -20.23 -0.16 12.07
CA SER A 229 -19.80 -1.55 12.20
C SER A 229 -18.45 -1.68 12.90
N ALA A 230 -18.28 -2.72 13.70
CA ALA A 230 -17.02 -3.03 14.35
C ALA A 230 -16.12 -3.94 13.49
N MET A 231 -14.81 -3.81 13.67
CA MET A 231 -13.83 -4.73 13.10
C MET A 231 -13.83 -6.08 13.83
N SER A 232 -13.62 -7.15 13.07
CA SER A 232 -13.50 -8.54 13.55
C SER A 232 -12.18 -9.16 13.08
N GLN A 233 -11.77 -10.25 13.72
CA GLN A 233 -10.51 -10.94 13.42
C GLN A 233 -10.71 -12.45 13.24
N PHE A 234 -9.89 -13.05 12.38
CA PHE A 234 -9.90 -14.46 12.05
C PHE A 234 -8.48 -14.98 11.94
N ASP A 235 -8.20 -16.13 12.54
CA ASP A 235 -6.92 -16.81 12.40
C ASP A 235 -7.10 -17.97 11.41
N ILE A 236 -6.38 -17.92 10.29
CA ILE A 236 -6.48 -18.88 9.19
C ILE A 236 -5.16 -19.66 9.06
N SER A 237 -5.22 -20.99 9.14
CA SER A 237 -4.04 -21.82 8.92
C SER A 237 -3.75 -22.03 7.44
N THR A 238 -2.51 -21.77 7.05
CA THR A 238 -1.97 -22.07 5.70
C THR A 238 -1.45 -23.52 5.65
N THR A 239 -1.47 -24.16 4.47
CA THR A 239 -1.02 -25.57 4.35
C THR A 239 0.49 -25.72 4.50
N LEU A 240 1.24 -24.72 4.02
CA LEU A 240 2.69 -24.63 4.20
C LEU A 240 3.03 -23.64 5.31
N PRO A 241 4.10 -23.85 6.10
CA PRO A 241 4.52 -22.90 7.11
C PRO A 241 4.76 -21.51 6.52
N TRP A 242 4.65 -20.50 7.36
CA TRP A 242 5.05 -19.15 7.00
C TRP A 242 6.57 -19.09 6.79
N THR A 243 6.99 -18.53 5.66
CA THR A 243 8.41 -18.38 5.29
C THR A 243 8.80 -16.93 4.99
N GLY A 244 7.99 -15.93 5.35
CA GLY A 244 8.31 -14.52 5.17
C GLY A 244 9.19 -13.94 6.28
N SER A 245 9.92 -12.88 5.97
CA SER A 245 10.68 -12.05 6.93
C SER A 245 10.35 -10.56 6.80
N LEU A 246 10.28 -9.89 7.96
CA LEU A 246 10.17 -8.43 8.09
C LEU A 246 11.52 -7.72 8.23
N ARG A 247 12.64 -8.46 8.24
CA ARG A 247 13.97 -7.87 8.41
C ARG A 247 14.58 -7.54 7.05
N GLN A 248 15.05 -6.31 6.94
CA GLN A 248 15.77 -5.84 5.76
C GLN A 248 17.02 -6.72 5.54
N GLY A 249 17.24 -7.16 4.30
CA GLY A 249 18.42 -7.93 3.91
C GLY A 249 18.28 -9.46 4.03
N ASP A 250 17.19 -9.97 4.61
CA ASP A 250 16.95 -11.43 4.68
C ASP A 250 16.67 -12.04 3.28
N TYR A 251 16.09 -11.24 2.36
CA TYR A 251 15.89 -11.66 0.98
C TYR A 251 17.12 -11.35 0.12
N ILE A 252 17.69 -12.39 -0.50
CA ILE A 252 18.88 -12.28 -1.33
C ILE A 252 18.55 -12.71 -2.77
N SER A 253 18.76 -11.81 -3.71
CA SER A 253 18.86 -12.11 -5.14
C SER A 253 19.80 -11.09 -5.78
N ILE A 254 20.94 -11.56 -6.26
CA ILE A 254 22.02 -10.69 -6.77
C ILE A 254 21.80 -10.40 -8.24
N CYS A 255 21.88 -9.13 -8.61
CA CYS A 255 21.80 -8.68 -10.00
C CYS A 255 22.92 -9.27 -10.86
N PRO A 256 22.78 -9.26 -12.19
CA PRO A 256 23.81 -9.75 -13.10
C PRO A 256 25.18 -9.05 -12.96
N ASN A 257 25.22 -7.85 -12.35
CA ASN A 257 26.46 -7.17 -12.01
C ASN A 257 27.27 -7.84 -10.88
N GLY A 258 26.75 -8.88 -10.24
CA GLY A 258 27.42 -9.65 -9.20
C GLY A 258 27.53 -8.98 -7.83
N ALA A 259 26.99 -7.77 -7.66
CA ALA A 259 27.19 -6.98 -6.44
C ALA A 259 25.89 -6.44 -5.82
N THR A 260 24.87 -6.14 -6.63
CA THR A 260 23.65 -5.48 -6.15
C THR A 260 22.60 -6.51 -5.75
N ASN A 261 22.22 -6.56 -4.47
CA ASN A 261 21.01 -7.26 -4.06
C ASN A 261 19.78 -6.37 -4.27
N TRP A 262 19.01 -6.62 -5.33
CA TRP A 262 17.81 -5.83 -5.63
C TRP A 262 16.67 -6.06 -4.62
N LEU A 263 16.73 -7.17 -3.85
CA LEU A 263 15.80 -7.48 -2.77
C LEU A 263 16.25 -6.96 -1.41
N ARG A 264 17.33 -6.17 -1.34
CA ARG A 264 17.90 -5.70 -0.07
C ARG A 264 16.87 -4.99 0.80
N LYS A 265 15.93 -4.26 0.20
CA LYS A 265 14.88 -3.50 0.91
C LYS A 265 13.56 -4.27 1.08
N GLN A 266 13.53 -5.55 0.69
CA GLN A 266 12.28 -6.30 0.68
C GLN A 266 11.84 -6.78 2.07
N HIS A 267 10.53 -6.83 2.28
CA HIS A 267 9.86 -7.34 3.48
C HIS A 267 8.65 -8.20 3.11
N SER A 268 8.17 -9.06 4.02
CA SER A 268 6.96 -9.89 3.82
C SER A 268 5.65 -9.13 4.04
N ARG A 269 5.58 -7.83 3.75
CA ARG A 269 4.30 -7.11 3.81
C ARG A 269 3.38 -7.68 2.73
N PRO A 270 2.16 -8.13 3.10
CA PRO A 270 1.25 -8.71 2.12
C PRO A 270 0.65 -7.62 1.22
N ALA A 271 0.30 -8.00 0.01
CA ALA A 271 -0.56 -7.23 -0.87
C ALA A 271 -1.89 -7.99 -1.03
N GLY A 272 -3.01 -7.29 -0.81
CA GLY A 272 -4.32 -7.90 -0.68
C GLY A 272 -5.26 -7.60 -1.84
N TRP A 273 -6.17 -8.52 -2.12
CA TRP A 273 -7.31 -8.30 -3.00
C TRP A 273 -8.56 -8.99 -2.45
N VAL A 274 -9.74 -8.48 -2.81
CA VAL A 274 -11.01 -9.15 -2.57
C VAL A 274 -11.90 -9.02 -3.80
N THR A 275 -12.55 -10.12 -4.18
CA THR A 275 -13.61 -10.10 -5.19
C THR A 275 -14.56 -11.29 -5.02
N GLY A 276 -15.86 -11.03 -5.19
CA GLY A 276 -16.90 -12.02 -4.96
C GLY A 276 -16.80 -12.62 -3.55
N ASN A 277 -16.74 -13.94 -3.46
CA ASN A 277 -16.58 -14.68 -2.20
C ASN A 277 -15.13 -15.08 -1.90
N ARG A 278 -14.15 -14.37 -2.47
CA ARG A 278 -12.73 -14.68 -2.33
C ARG A 278 -11.96 -13.46 -1.84
N VAL A 279 -11.17 -13.68 -0.80
CA VAL A 279 -10.16 -12.74 -0.33
C VAL A 279 -8.80 -13.39 -0.50
N GLY A 280 -7.83 -12.66 -1.05
CA GLY A 280 -6.48 -13.16 -1.29
C GLY A 280 -5.40 -12.22 -0.78
N PHE A 281 -4.30 -12.80 -0.33
CA PHE A 281 -3.11 -12.10 0.12
C PHE A 281 -1.88 -12.73 -0.49
N MET A 282 -0.95 -11.89 -0.93
CA MET A 282 0.31 -12.31 -1.55
C MET A 282 1.47 -11.66 -0.82
N TRP A 283 2.50 -12.43 -0.46
CA TRP A 283 3.68 -11.88 0.22
C TRP A 283 4.96 -12.58 -0.21
N ASN A 284 6.07 -11.90 0.00
CA ASN A 284 7.37 -12.49 -0.27
C ASN A 284 7.75 -13.54 0.77
N ALA A 285 8.24 -14.66 0.26
CA ALA A 285 8.70 -15.81 1.02
C ALA A 285 10.19 -16.03 0.78
N LEU A 286 10.90 -16.44 1.83
CA LEU A 286 12.30 -16.82 1.81
C LEU A 286 12.52 -18.12 1.01
N PRO A 287 13.74 -18.31 0.47
CA PRO A 287 14.15 -19.58 -0.10
C PRO A 287 14.00 -20.75 0.87
N ASN A 288 13.82 -21.96 0.31
CA ASN A 288 13.89 -23.22 1.05
C ASN A 288 14.49 -24.33 0.16
N ALA A 289 14.60 -25.55 0.71
CA ALA A 289 15.21 -26.68 0.02
C ALA A 289 14.58 -27.03 -1.35
N THR A 290 13.29 -26.73 -1.54
CA THR A 290 12.54 -26.99 -2.77
C THR A 290 12.36 -25.76 -3.66
N ARG A 291 12.59 -24.56 -3.11
CA ARG A 291 12.44 -23.26 -3.77
C ARG A 291 13.68 -22.41 -3.46
N PRO A 292 14.77 -22.55 -4.24
CA PRO A 292 16.07 -21.99 -3.87
C PRO A 292 16.18 -20.47 -4.03
N GLN A 293 15.20 -19.83 -4.66
CA GLN A 293 15.10 -18.38 -4.78
C GLN A 293 13.92 -17.82 -3.97
N PRO A 294 13.97 -16.56 -3.53
CA PRO A 294 12.79 -15.88 -2.98
C PRO A 294 11.61 -15.97 -3.94
N TRP A 295 10.42 -16.20 -3.41
CA TRP A 295 9.21 -16.45 -4.18
C TRP A 295 8.02 -15.69 -3.57
N ILE A 296 6.87 -15.70 -4.25
CA ILE A 296 5.65 -15.07 -3.75
C ILE A 296 4.70 -16.15 -3.28
N LYS A 297 4.38 -16.14 -1.99
CA LYS A 297 3.34 -16.97 -1.40
C LYS A 297 1.99 -16.33 -1.61
N THR A 298 1.00 -17.17 -1.92
CA THR A 298 -0.39 -16.73 -2.09
C THR A 298 -1.28 -17.51 -1.14
N LEU A 299 -2.16 -16.81 -0.44
CA LEU A 299 -3.29 -17.38 0.29
C LEU A 299 -4.59 -16.85 -0.33
N ILE A 300 -5.53 -17.73 -0.61
CA ILE A 300 -6.90 -17.38 -1.00
C ILE A 300 -7.85 -18.06 0.00
N ALA A 301 -8.71 -17.28 0.63
CA ALA A 301 -9.74 -17.75 1.57
C ALA A 301 -11.15 -17.40 1.09
N ASP A 302 -12.13 -18.17 1.57
CA ASP A 302 -13.55 -17.86 1.38
C ASP A 302 -13.98 -16.76 2.37
N THR A 303 -14.67 -15.73 1.89
CA THR A 303 -15.05 -14.57 2.70
C THR A 303 -16.18 -14.84 3.70
N THR A 304 -16.88 -15.96 3.57
CA THR A 304 -17.97 -16.39 4.47
C THR A 304 -17.44 -17.30 5.55
N THR A 305 -16.71 -18.35 5.17
CA THR A 305 -16.22 -19.35 6.13
C THR A 305 -14.87 -18.97 6.73
N MET A 306 -14.14 -18.03 6.13
CA MET A 306 -12.77 -17.66 6.51
C MET A 306 -11.85 -18.88 6.56
N THR A 307 -11.99 -19.77 5.58
CA THR A 307 -11.14 -20.96 5.41
C THR A 307 -10.36 -20.88 4.11
N VAL A 308 -9.15 -21.45 4.09
CA VAL A 308 -8.32 -21.55 2.88
C VAL A 308 -9.06 -22.30 1.78
N VAL A 309 -9.03 -21.73 0.58
CA VAL A 309 -9.55 -22.31 -0.65
C VAL A 309 -8.43 -22.73 -1.58
N ALA A 310 -7.36 -21.92 -1.69
CA ALA A 310 -6.23 -22.20 -2.55
C ALA A 310 -4.97 -21.44 -2.09
N GLU A 311 -3.80 -21.98 -2.45
CA GLU A 311 -2.50 -21.32 -2.26
C GLU A 311 -1.66 -21.36 -3.55
N PRO A 312 -2.05 -20.60 -4.60
CA PRO A 312 -1.35 -20.59 -5.89
C PRO A 312 -0.10 -19.70 -5.85
N ASP A 313 0.99 -20.24 -5.32
CA ASP A 313 2.26 -19.54 -5.21
C ASP A 313 2.88 -19.18 -6.59
N LEU A 314 3.56 -18.04 -6.68
CA LEU A 314 4.38 -17.67 -7.84
C LEU A 314 5.85 -17.97 -7.54
N TRP A 315 6.42 -18.94 -8.24
CA TRP A 315 7.81 -19.35 -8.05
C TRP A 315 8.39 -19.98 -9.32
N SER A 316 9.71 -19.97 -9.41
CA SER A 316 10.50 -20.63 -10.46
C SER A 316 11.95 -20.81 -9.97
N ASP A 317 12.88 -21.07 -10.89
CA ASP A 317 14.32 -21.05 -10.67
C ASP A 317 14.93 -19.63 -10.52
N ILE A 318 14.17 -18.59 -10.87
CA ILE A 318 14.49 -17.17 -10.59
C ILE A 318 13.67 -16.60 -9.43
N ALA A 319 14.15 -15.50 -8.86
CA ALA A 319 13.50 -14.81 -7.75
C ALA A 319 12.27 -14.00 -8.21
N TRP A 320 11.20 -14.06 -7.41
CA TRP A 320 9.97 -13.29 -7.57
C TRP A 320 9.73 -12.40 -6.35
N ALA A 321 9.36 -11.13 -6.56
CA ALA A 321 9.05 -10.22 -5.47
C ALA A 321 8.08 -9.09 -5.82
N TYR A 322 7.68 -8.34 -4.81
CA TYR A 322 6.80 -7.17 -4.91
C TYR A 322 5.47 -7.50 -5.60
N PRO A 323 4.67 -8.45 -5.06
CA PRO A 323 3.37 -8.74 -5.62
C PRO A 323 2.47 -7.50 -5.56
N ALA A 324 1.80 -7.19 -6.67
CA ALA A 324 0.73 -6.20 -6.69
C ALA A 324 -0.50 -6.79 -7.40
N PRO A 325 -1.50 -7.26 -6.63
CA PRO A 325 -2.75 -7.75 -7.17
C PRO A 325 -3.72 -6.60 -7.45
N CYS A 326 -4.47 -6.69 -8.55
CA CYS A 326 -5.50 -5.74 -8.93
C CYS A 326 -6.75 -6.50 -9.44
N PRO A 327 -7.82 -6.60 -8.63
CA PRO A 327 -9.08 -7.17 -9.08
C PRO A 327 -9.82 -6.21 -10.01
N ASN A 328 -10.47 -6.75 -11.03
CA ASN A 328 -11.39 -5.99 -11.88
C ASN A 328 -12.87 -6.22 -11.49
N VAL A 329 -13.76 -5.46 -12.12
CA VAL A 329 -15.22 -5.51 -11.87
C VAL A 329 -15.87 -6.85 -12.21
N ASN A 330 -15.22 -7.68 -13.03
CA ASN A 330 -15.70 -9.02 -13.38
C ASN A 330 -15.18 -10.10 -12.42
N GLY A 331 -14.44 -9.71 -11.38
CA GLY A 331 -13.82 -10.61 -10.42
C GLY A 331 -12.63 -11.40 -10.94
N VAL A 332 -12.00 -10.93 -12.01
CA VAL A 332 -10.70 -11.44 -12.44
C VAL A 332 -9.61 -10.63 -11.74
N VAL A 333 -8.62 -11.33 -11.19
CA VAL A 333 -7.48 -10.72 -10.51
C VAL A 333 -6.27 -10.74 -11.44
N GLY A 334 -5.78 -9.56 -11.82
CA GLY A 334 -4.46 -9.41 -12.42
C GLY A 334 -3.40 -9.32 -11.32
N VAL A 335 -2.22 -9.87 -11.55
CA VAL A 335 -1.09 -9.78 -10.61
C VAL A 335 0.17 -9.41 -11.37
N SER A 336 0.90 -8.42 -10.89
CA SER A 336 2.29 -8.18 -11.29
C SER A 336 3.25 -8.65 -10.19
N GLY A 337 4.44 -9.08 -10.60
CA GLY A 337 5.57 -9.34 -9.73
C GLY A 337 6.85 -9.01 -10.46
N THR A 338 7.85 -8.55 -9.72
CA THR A 338 9.18 -8.26 -10.25
C THR A 338 10.02 -9.52 -10.22
N VAL A 339 10.76 -9.74 -11.30
CA VAL A 339 11.74 -10.81 -11.41
C VAL A 339 13.07 -10.23 -11.85
N ASN A 340 14.16 -10.91 -11.49
CA ASN A 340 15.46 -10.63 -12.04
C ASN A 340 15.93 -11.82 -12.86
N ARG A 341 16.12 -11.61 -14.16
CA ARG A 341 16.59 -12.63 -15.09
C ARG A 341 17.99 -12.22 -15.54
N SER A 342 18.99 -12.96 -15.08
CA SER A 342 20.31 -12.93 -15.70
C SER A 342 20.14 -13.45 -17.13
N VAL A 343 20.36 -12.58 -18.11
CA VAL A 343 20.46 -12.98 -19.53
C VAL A 343 21.89 -13.36 -19.83
#